data_AF-A0A960J3H2-F1
#
_entry.id   AF-A0A960J3H2-F1
#
_cell.length_a   1.000
_cell.length_b   1.000
_cell.length_c   1.000
_cell.angle_alpha   90.00
_cell.angle_beta   90.00
_cell.angle_gamma   90.00
#
_symmetry.space_group_name_H-M   'P 1'
#
loop_
_entity.id
_entity.type
_entity.pdbx_description
1 polymer ?
#
loop_
_entity_poly.entity_id
_entity_poly.type
_entity_poly.pdbx_seq_one_letter_code
_entity_poly.pdbx_strand_id
1 'polypeptide(L)'
;MSDAAVPRLRVAVYNKYWTTGGGAEKYGGLVAQVLATEHDVELLGPDEFDIDALADRLDLDLRGVRNRVIPEHLGALRWASHEYDLVVNVSFMSHEAVRSRHSIYIVHFPAEVSKDLSQAQKLVIGALGGIVRSSAVNTGFGEG
;
A
#
# COMPACT_ATOMS: atom_id res chain seq x y z
N MET A 1 19.16 -9.13 -27.87
CA MET A 1 17.94 -8.30 -27.75
C MET A 1 18.36 -7.00 -27.12
N SER A 2 18.17 -5.88 -27.83
CA SER A 2 18.61 -4.56 -27.36
C SER A 2 17.89 -4.21 -26.07
N ASP A 3 18.66 -3.92 -25.03
CA ASP A 3 18.20 -3.36 -23.77
C ASP A 3 17.83 -1.88 -24.02
N ALA A 4 16.66 -1.67 -24.60
CA ALA A 4 16.13 -0.33 -24.75
C ALA A 4 15.71 0.12 -23.35
N ALA A 5 16.41 1.12 -22.80
CA ALA A 5 16.07 1.70 -21.51
C ALA A 5 14.56 2.01 -21.47
N VAL A 6 13.86 1.40 -20.52
CA VAL A 6 12.43 1.66 -20.32
C VAL A 6 12.30 3.13 -19.97
N PRO A 7 11.47 3.92 -20.70
CA PRO A 7 11.28 5.32 -20.37
C PRO A 7 10.75 5.45 -18.94
N ARG A 8 11.30 6.41 -18.19
CA ARG A 8 10.81 6.75 -16.85
C ARG A 8 9.34 7.17 -16.95
N LEU A 9 8.46 6.47 -16.23
CA LEU A 9 7.02 6.67 -16.25
C LEU A 9 6.56 7.52 -15.07
N ARG A 10 5.42 8.22 -15.22
CA ARG A 10 4.68 8.80 -14.09
C ARG A 10 3.72 7.76 -13.54
N VAL A 11 3.91 7.38 -12.29
CA VAL A 11 3.13 6.32 -11.65
C VAL A 11 2.40 6.86 -10.42
N ALA A 12 1.11 6.52 -10.31
CA ALA A 12 0.33 6.77 -9.11
C ALA A 12 0.03 5.46 -8.37
N VAL A 13 0.25 5.45 -7.06
CA VAL A 13 -0.30 4.41 -6.18
C VAL A 13 -1.43 5.01 -5.37
N TYR A 14 -2.66 4.54 -5.61
CA TYR A 14 -3.86 5.09 -4.99
C TYR A 14 -4.36 4.25 -3.82
N ASN A 15 -4.58 4.90 -2.68
CA ASN A 15 -5.28 4.35 -1.53
C ASN A 15 -6.08 5.46 -0.81
N LYS A 16 -7.35 5.21 -0.50
CA LYS A 16 -8.16 6.13 0.32
C LYS A 16 -7.69 6.21 1.77
N TYR A 17 -6.98 5.20 2.24
CA TYR A 17 -6.76 4.95 3.66
C TYR A 17 -5.29 5.09 4.09
N TRP A 18 -4.47 5.86 3.36
CA TRP A 18 -3.06 6.08 3.72
C TRP A 18 -2.85 6.48 5.19
N THR A 19 -3.77 7.28 5.73
CA THR A 19 -3.76 7.75 7.12
C THR A 19 -3.91 6.64 8.16
N THR A 20 -4.39 5.45 7.78
CA THR A 20 -4.53 4.32 8.70
C THR A 20 -3.21 3.61 8.99
N GLY A 21 -2.28 3.64 8.03
CA GLY A 21 -0.99 2.94 8.11
C GLY A 21 -1.14 1.47 8.53
N GLY A 22 -2.06 0.74 7.88
CA GLY A 22 -2.32 -0.67 8.09
C GLY A 22 -1.71 -1.59 7.03
N GLY A 23 -2.25 -2.80 6.90
CA GLY A 23 -1.70 -3.82 6.00
C GLY A 23 -1.82 -3.46 4.52
N ALA A 24 -2.95 -2.89 4.09
CA ALA A 24 -3.15 -2.47 2.70
C ALA A 24 -2.18 -1.33 2.32
N GLU A 25 -1.94 -0.41 3.26
CA GLU A 25 -0.97 0.69 3.10
C GLU A 25 0.45 0.14 3.03
N LYS A 26 0.79 -0.90 3.82
CA LYS A 26 2.10 -1.56 3.71
C LYS A 26 2.32 -2.17 2.34
N TYR A 27 1.33 -2.88 1.80
CA TYR A 27 1.41 -3.44 0.45
C TYR A 27 1.49 -2.36 -0.63
N GLY A 28 0.65 -1.32 -0.55
CA GLY A 28 0.69 -0.19 -1.48
C GLY A 28 2.02 0.55 -1.45
N GLY A 29 2.52 0.84 -0.25
CA GLY A 29 3.81 1.51 -0.05
C GLY A 29 4.99 0.67 -0.54
N LEU A 30 4.97 -0.66 -0.37
CA LEU A 30 5.98 -1.54 -0.94
C LEU A 30 5.97 -1.49 -2.48
N VAL A 31 4.79 -1.48 -3.10
CA VAL A 31 4.67 -1.30 -4.57
C VAL A 31 5.28 0.05 -4.99
N ALA A 32 4.98 1.12 -4.25
CA ALA A 32 5.54 2.44 -4.52
C ALA A 32 7.07 2.46 -4.42
N GLN A 33 7.63 1.87 -3.35
CA GLN A 33 9.07 1.75 -3.13
C GLN A 33 9.77 1.03 -4.28
N VAL A 34 9.23 -0.10 -4.73
CA VAL A 34 9.83 -0.87 -5.84
C VAL A 34 9.78 -0.06 -7.14
N LEU A 35 8.65 0.57 -7.46
CA LEU A 35 8.50 1.34 -8.70
C LEU A 35 9.34 2.62 -8.70
N ALA A 36 9.58 3.22 -7.54
CA ALA A 36 10.37 4.44 -7.40
C ALA A 36 11.85 4.27 -7.76
N THR A 37 12.34 3.02 -7.85
CA THR A 37 13.71 2.74 -8.31
C THR A 37 13.96 3.17 -9.76
N GLU A 38 12.93 3.14 -10.61
CA GLU A 38 13.03 3.41 -12.04
C GLU A 38 12.04 4.48 -12.54
N HIS A 39 11.03 4.81 -11.75
CA HIS A 39 9.90 5.66 -12.15
C HIS A 39 9.64 6.82 -11.20
N ASP A 40 8.90 7.82 -11.65
CA ASP A 40 8.46 8.93 -10.80
C ASP A 40 7.12 8.55 -10.15
N VAL A 41 7.14 8.29 -8.85
CA VAL A 41 6.01 7.73 -8.11
C VAL A 41 5.35 8.75 -7.18
N GLU A 42 4.02 8.82 -7.23
CA GLU A 42 3.19 9.59 -6.30
C GLU A 42 2.17 8.71 -5.58
N LEU A 43 2.06 8.86 -4.26
CA LEU A 43 0.98 8.31 -3.46
C LEU A 43 -0.24 9.23 -3.55
N LEU A 44 -1.36 8.69 -4.05
CA LEU A 44 -2.62 9.42 -4.17
C LEU A 44 -3.61 8.98 -3.11
N GLY A 45 -4.23 9.96 -2.46
CA GLY A 45 -5.31 9.76 -1.49
C GLY A 45 -6.10 11.04 -1.27
N PRO A 46 -7.24 10.95 -0.57
CA PRO A 46 -8.11 12.10 -0.29
C PRO A 46 -7.57 13.00 0.82
N ASP A 47 -6.70 12.47 1.68
CA ASP A 47 -6.21 13.15 2.89
C ASP A 47 -4.72 13.49 2.77
N GLU A 48 -4.32 14.59 3.39
CA GLU A 48 -2.92 14.87 3.67
C GLU A 48 -2.39 13.88 4.72
N PHE A 49 -1.16 13.42 4.54
CA PHE A 49 -0.46 12.60 5.53
C PHE A 49 1.04 12.89 5.46
N ASP A 50 1.72 12.64 6.58
CA ASP A 50 3.18 12.68 6.66
C ASP A 50 3.75 11.39 6.08
N ILE A 51 4.42 11.50 4.92
CA ILE A 51 4.98 10.36 4.21
C ILE A 51 6.15 9.72 4.96
N ASP A 52 6.93 10.50 5.71
CA ASP A 52 8.06 10.00 6.48
C ASP A 52 7.54 9.22 7.70
N ALA A 53 6.54 9.75 8.39
CA ALA A 53 5.87 9.03 9.48
C ALA A 53 5.18 7.73 9.00
N LEU A 54 4.61 7.74 7.79
CA LEU A 54 4.04 6.54 7.18
C LEU A 54 5.14 5.51 6.85
N ALA A 55 6.25 5.96 6.26
CA ALA A 55 7.39 5.12 5.91
C ALA A 55 7.96 4.42 7.16
N ASP A 56 8.22 5.20 8.22
CA ASP A 56 8.73 4.70 9.49
C ASP A 56 7.79 3.69 10.13
N ARG A 57 6.49 4.00 10.16
CA ARG A 57 5.47 3.12 10.75
C ARG A 57 5.39 1.77 10.03
N LEU A 58 5.53 1.78 8.71
CA LEU A 58 5.31 0.60 7.87
C LEU A 58 6.60 -0.17 7.55
N ASP A 59 7.75 0.34 7.97
CA ASP A 59 9.09 -0.18 7.65
C ASP A 59 9.32 -0.21 6.13
N LEU A 60 9.19 0.96 5.51
CA LEU A 60 9.30 1.18 4.06
C LEU A 60 10.37 2.24 3.74
N ASP A 61 11.00 2.12 2.57
CA ASP A 61 11.84 3.16 2.00
C ASP A 61 11.06 3.94 0.94
N LEU A 62 10.49 5.07 1.33
CA LEU A 62 9.73 5.96 0.45
C LEU A 62 10.55 7.16 -0.03
N ARG A 63 11.89 7.12 0.05
CA ARG A 63 12.74 8.21 -0.44
C ARG A 63 12.50 8.44 -1.93
N GLY A 64 12.22 9.69 -2.29
CA GLY A 64 11.94 10.07 -3.68
C GLY A 64 10.49 9.80 -4.13
N VAL A 65 9.67 9.18 -3.28
CA VAL A 65 8.21 9.11 -3.48
C VAL A 65 7.60 10.42 -2.96
N ARG A 66 6.65 10.98 -3.70
CA ARG A 66 5.85 12.12 -3.24
C ARG A 66 4.45 11.67 -2.87
N ASN A 67 3.71 12.46 -2.10
CA ASN A 67 2.27 12.33 -1.99
C ASN A 67 1.55 13.51 -2.65
N ARG A 68 0.36 13.24 -3.16
CA ARG A 68 -0.53 14.26 -3.72
C ARG A 68 -1.96 13.98 -3.28
N VAL A 69 -2.59 15.00 -2.72
CA VAL A 69 -4.00 14.95 -2.35
C VAL A 69 -4.87 15.11 -3.58
N ILE A 70 -5.85 14.23 -3.70
CA ILE A 70 -6.94 14.33 -4.66
C ILE A 70 -8.27 14.36 -3.88
N PRO A 71 -8.86 15.54 -3.65
CA PRO A 71 -10.05 15.68 -2.81
C PRO A 71 -11.17 14.71 -3.22
N GLU A 72 -11.79 14.05 -2.25
CA GLU A 72 -12.81 13.04 -2.53
C GLU A 72 -14.07 13.68 -3.13
N HIS A 73 -14.41 13.25 -4.34
CA HIS A 73 -15.66 13.55 -5.02
C HIS A 73 -15.92 12.47 -6.06
N LEU A 74 -17.12 12.44 -6.64
CA LEU A 74 -17.44 11.49 -7.70
C LEU A 74 -16.45 11.65 -8.87
N GLY A 75 -15.72 10.58 -9.19
CA GLY A 75 -14.76 10.57 -10.29
C GLY A 75 -13.39 11.15 -9.95
N ALA A 76 -13.06 11.42 -8.68
CA ALA A 76 -11.77 12.03 -8.29
C ALA A 76 -10.57 11.23 -8.82
N LEU A 77 -10.54 9.92 -8.59
CA LEU A 77 -9.48 9.06 -9.10
C LEU A 77 -9.55 8.99 -10.63
N ARG A 78 -10.76 8.91 -11.19
CA ARG A 78 -10.95 8.87 -12.65
C ARG A 78 -10.37 10.09 -13.36
N TRP A 79 -10.47 11.29 -12.80
CA TRP A 79 -9.90 12.50 -13.41
C TRP A 79 -8.39 12.60 -13.18
N ALA A 80 -7.93 12.39 -11.94
CA ALA A 80 -6.52 12.44 -11.61
C ALA A 80 -5.68 11.41 -12.38
N SER A 81 -6.23 10.21 -12.60
CA SER A 81 -5.53 9.12 -13.29
C SER A 81 -5.10 9.42 -14.73
N HIS A 82 -5.69 10.42 -15.40
CA HIS A 82 -5.27 10.81 -16.76
C HIS A 82 -3.84 11.41 -16.79
N GLU A 83 -3.32 11.87 -15.65
CA GLU A 83 -1.99 12.49 -15.55
C GLU A 83 -0.84 11.48 -15.46
N TYR A 84 -1.15 10.19 -15.35
CA TYR A 84 -0.19 9.12 -15.10
C TYR A 84 -0.18 8.09 -16.23
N ASP A 85 1.00 7.54 -16.48
CA ASP A 85 1.19 6.42 -17.41
C ASP A 85 0.66 5.12 -16.81
N LEU A 86 0.83 4.94 -15.50
CA LEU A 86 0.36 3.79 -14.72
C LEU A 86 -0.34 4.24 -13.44
N VAL A 87 -1.48 3.62 -13.14
CA VAL A 87 -2.13 3.73 -11.82
C VAL A 87 -2.21 2.34 -11.20
N VAL A 88 -1.65 2.21 -10.00
CA VAL A 88 -1.86 1.04 -9.13
C VAL A 88 -2.87 1.43 -8.07
N ASN A 89 -4.07 0.88 -8.16
CA ASN A 89 -5.10 1.05 -7.15
C ASN A 89 -4.98 -0.09 -6.13
N VAL A 90 -4.81 0.26 -4.85
CA VAL A 90 -4.81 -0.69 -3.73
C VAL A 90 -5.89 -0.35 -2.70
N SER A 91 -6.78 0.59 -3.02
CA SER A 91 -7.80 1.08 -2.12
C SER A 91 -8.92 0.05 -1.96
N PHE A 92 -9.24 -0.28 -0.72
CA PHE A 92 -10.48 -1.00 -0.40
C PHE A 92 -11.71 -0.21 -0.88
N MET A 93 -12.72 -0.92 -1.38
CA MET A 93 -13.98 -0.36 -1.88
C MET A 93 -13.81 0.77 -2.92
N SER A 94 -12.78 0.67 -3.78
CA SER A 94 -12.68 1.55 -4.95
C SER A 94 -13.60 1.08 -6.07
N HIS A 95 -14.44 2.00 -6.57
CA HIS A 95 -15.42 1.73 -7.63
C HIS A 95 -15.15 2.53 -8.91
N GLU A 96 -14.15 3.41 -8.93
CA GLU A 96 -13.89 4.28 -10.06
C GLU A 96 -13.01 3.62 -11.13
N ALA A 97 -13.44 3.72 -12.38
CA ALA A 97 -12.62 3.35 -13.53
C ALA A 97 -11.55 4.42 -13.79
N VAL A 98 -10.28 4.01 -13.73
CA VAL A 98 -9.12 4.87 -14.03
C VAL A 98 -9.00 5.16 -15.53
N ARG A 99 -8.26 6.22 -15.86
CA ARG A 99 -8.03 6.72 -17.22
C ARG A 99 -6.56 6.80 -17.63
N SER A 100 -5.66 6.28 -16.81
CA SER A 100 -4.26 6.13 -17.15
C SER A 100 -4.09 5.16 -18.33
N ARG A 101 -2.96 5.27 -19.03
CA ARG A 101 -2.64 4.38 -20.16
C ARG A 101 -2.61 2.91 -19.74
N HIS A 102 -2.08 2.65 -18.56
CA HIS A 102 -2.03 1.34 -17.93
C HIS A 102 -2.61 1.40 -16.51
N SER A 103 -3.20 0.30 -16.06
CA SER A 103 -3.73 0.22 -14.70
C SER A 103 -3.61 -1.17 -14.10
N ILE A 104 -3.43 -1.19 -12.78
CA ILE A 104 -3.41 -2.39 -11.94
C ILE A 104 -4.38 -2.11 -10.79
N TYR A 105 -5.26 -3.07 -10.48
CA TYR A 105 -6.09 -3.03 -9.27
C TYR A 105 -5.79 -4.24 -8.41
N ILE A 106 -5.24 -4.00 -7.22
CA ILE A 106 -4.82 -5.05 -6.28
C ILE A 106 -5.82 -5.08 -5.14
N VAL A 107 -6.41 -6.26 -4.91
CA VAL A 107 -7.30 -6.52 -3.78
C VAL A 107 -6.66 -7.57 -2.90
N HIS A 108 -6.33 -7.18 -1.66
CA HIS A 108 -5.70 -8.07 -0.69
C HIS A 108 -6.72 -8.49 0.38
N PHE A 109 -6.99 -9.80 0.46
CA PHE A 109 -7.83 -10.40 1.49
C PHE A 109 -6.93 -11.17 2.47
N PRO A 110 -6.49 -10.56 3.58
CA PRO A 110 -5.66 -11.27 4.55
C PRO A 110 -6.42 -12.47 5.11
N ALA A 111 -5.76 -13.63 5.15
CA ALA A 111 -6.30 -14.80 5.82
C ALA A 111 -6.41 -14.54 7.33
N GLU A 112 -7.50 -15.01 7.95
CA GLU A 112 -7.65 -14.93 9.40
C GLU A 112 -6.62 -15.84 10.08
N VAL A 113 -5.71 -15.26 10.87
CA VAL A 113 -4.71 -15.99 11.68
C VAL A 113 -5.40 -16.92 12.69
N SER A 114 -6.66 -16.64 13.06
CA SER A 114 -7.37 -17.33 14.15
C SER A 114 -8.01 -18.67 13.78
N LYS A 115 -7.95 -19.12 12.52
CA LYS A 115 -8.58 -20.39 12.13
C LYS A 115 -7.77 -21.63 12.54
N ASP A 116 -6.47 -21.48 12.80
CA ASP A 116 -5.58 -22.59 13.13
C ASP A 116 -5.13 -22.66 14.59
N LEU A 117 -5.58 -21.73 15.44
CA LEU A 117 -5.24 -21.73 16.86
C LEU A 117 -6.27 -22.53 17.68
N SER A 118 -5.80 -23.58 18.34
CA SER A 118 -6.56 -24.29 19.37
C SER A 118 -6.95 -23.36 20.53
N GLN A 119 -8.02 -23.69 21.26
CA GLN A 119 -8.49 -22.89 22.40
C GLN A 119 -7.40 -22.73 23.49
N ALA A 120 -6.52 -23.73 23.64
CA ALA A 120 -5.38 -23.66 24.55
C ALA A 120 -4.36 -22.60 24.11
N GLN A 121 -4.04 -22.49 22.82
CA GLN A 121 -3.13 -21.46 22.31
C GLN A 121 -3.72 -20.05 22.49
N LYS A 122 -5.03 -19.88 22.29
CA LYS A 122 -5.71 -18.59 22.53
C LYS A 122 -5.64 -18.16 24.00
N LEU A 123 -5.81 -19.11 24.93
CA LEU A 123 -5.69 -18.85 26.36
C LEU A 123 -4.26 -18.43 26.76
N VAL A 124 -3.24 -19.11 26.21
CA VAL A 124 -1.83 -18.78 26.48
C VAL A 124 -1.47 -17.39 25.93
N ILE A 125 -1.91 -17.06 24.71
CA ILE A 125 -1.72 -15.73 24.11
C ILE A 125 -2.44 -14.66 24.95
N GLY A 126 -3.67 -14.91 25.40
CA GLY A 126 -4.41 -13.99 26.25
C GLY A 126 -3.75 -13.75 27.61
N ALA A 127 -3.19 -14.80 28.22
CA ALA A 127 -2.50 -14.70 29.52
C ALA A 127 -1.13 -14.01 29.42
N LEU A 128 -0.41 -14.20 28.32
CA LEU A 128 0.92 -13.63 28.09
C LEU A 128 0.89 -12.29 27.33
N GLY A 129 -0.22 -11.94 26.70
CA GLY A 129 -0.35 -10.73 25.88
C GLY A 129 -0.15 -9.41 26.63
N GLY A 130 -0.37 -9.40 27.95
CA GLY A 130 -0.03 -8.25 28.80
C GLY A 130 1.48 -8.09 29.06
N ILE A 131 2.26 -9.16 28.89
CA ILE A 131 3.71 -9.22 29.12
C ILE A 131 4.46 -9.06 27.78
N VAL A 132 3.89 -9.55 26.69
CA VAL A 132 4.44 -9.46 25.33
C VAL A 132 3.94 -8.17 24.67
N ARG A 133 4.55 -7.04 25.05
CA ARG A 133 4.50 -5.82 24.24
C ARG A 133 5.15 -6.14 22.89
N SER A 134 4.33 -6.17 21.84
CA SER A 134 4.68 -6.56 20.47
C SER A 134 6.02 -5.98 20.01
N SER A 135 7.07 -6.80 20.11
CA SER A 135 8.38 -6.62 19.48
C SER A 135 8.74 -7.84 18.61
N ALA A 136 7.79 -8.76 18.41
CA ALA A 136 8.00 -9.98 17.66
C ALA A 136 6.70 -10.47 17.03
N VAL A 137 6.14 -9.69 16.10
CA VAL A 137 5.44 -10.29 14.96
C VAL A 137 6.36 -10.13 13.76
N ASN A 138 7.45 -10.90 13.79
CA ASN A 138 8.26 -11.16 12.61
C ASN A 138 7.49 -12.22 11.81
N THR A 139 6.57 -11.78 10.96
CA THR A 139 6.02 -12.67 9.91
C THR A 139 7.18 -12.97 8.98
N GLY A 140 7.73 -14.18 9.09
CA GLY A 140 8.63 -14.71 8.07
C GLY A 140 7.95 -14.60 6.71
N PHE A 141 8.54 -13.80 5.83
CA PHE A 141 8.11 -13.68 4.44
C PHE A 141 8.28 -15.03 3.74
N GLY A 142 7.23 -15.47 3.04
CA GLY A 142 7.34 -16.40 1.91
C GLY A 142 7.44 -17.89 2.24
N GLU A 143 6.31 -18.52 2.52
CA GLU A 143 5.99 -19.86 2.00
C GLU A 143 4.52 -19.85 1.56
N GLY A 144 4.31 -19.56 0.28
CA GLY A 144 3.04 -19.53 -0.43
C GLY A 144 3.29 -19.35 -1.91
#